data_AF-A0A321L3W6-F1
#
_entry.id   AF-A0A321L3W6-F1
#
_cell.length_a   1.000
_cell.length_b   1.000
_cell.length_c   1.000
_cell.angle_alpha   90.00
_cell.angle_beta   90.00
_cell.angle_gamma   90.00
#
_symmetry.space_group_name_H-M   'P 1'
#
loop_
_entity.id
_entity.type
_entity.pdbx_description
1 polymer ?
#
loop_
_entity_poly.entity_id
_entity_poly.type
_entity_poly.pdbx_seq_one_letter_code
_entity_poly.pdbx_strand_id
1 'polypeptide(L)'
;MAPLTGAASGQARLIFWEVTKGCNLRCMHCRATATQLSSPTDLSTSKALGIIDQIAATCAPILVLSGGEPLYRSDIFQLARYATDKNLRVALATNGTLVTK
;
A
#
# COMPACT_ATOMS: atom_id res chain seq x y z
N MET A 1 -19.48 14.54 -8.71
CA MET A 1 -18.01 14.44 -8.77
C MET A 1 -17.44 15.79 -8.39
N ALA A 2 -16.85 15.92 -7.19
CA ALA A 2 -16.14 17.15 -6.83
C ALA A 2 -14.87 17.27 -7.69
N PRO A 3 -14.49 18.48 -8.13
CA PRO A 3 -13.26 18.66 -8.89
C PRO A 3 -12.08 18.34 -7.98
N LEU A 4 -11.10 17.60 -8.51
CA LEU A 4 -9.78 17.49 -7.89
C LEU A 4 -9.13 18.87 -8.03
N THR A 5 -9.37 19.73 -7.05
CA THR A 5 -8.68 21.01 -6.89
C THR A 5 -7.19 20.76 -6.97
N GLY A 6 -6.52 21.43 -7.92
CA GLY A 6 -5.13 21.19 -8.27
C GLY A 6 -4.24 21.06 -7.02
N ALA A 7 -3.36 20.07 -7.03
CA ALA A 7 -2.45 19.80 -5.93
C ALA A 7 -1.74 21.10 -5.52
N ALA A 8 -1.96 21.54 -4.29
CA ALA A 8 -1.23 22.66 -3.71
C ALA A 8 0.27 22.39 -3.84
N SER A 9 1.06 23.42 -4.15
CA SER A 9 2.51 23.29 -4.31
C SER A 9 3.13 22.66 -3.06
N GLY A 10 3.90 21.59 -3.24
CA GLY A 10 4.59 20.89 -2.15
C GLY A 10 3.88 19.65 -1.57
N GLN A 11 2.71 19.25 -2.08
CA GLN A 11 2.05 18.01 -1.64
C GLN A 11 2.58 16.77 -2.36
N ALA A 12 2.64 15.64 -1.62
CA ALA A 12 3.01 14.35 -2.18
C ALA A 12 2.01 13.93 -3.27
N ARG A 13 2.52 13.64 -4.48
CA ARG A 13 1.69 13.13 -5.60
C ARG A 13 1.55 11.61 -5.59
N LEU A 14 2.58 10.92 -5.09
CA LEU A 14 2.68 9.48 -5.02
C LEU A 14 3.17 9.10 -3.62
N ILE A 15 2.56 8.10 -3.02
CA ILE A 15 3.06 7.46 -1.80
C ILE A 15 3.22 5.98 -2.09
N PHE A 16 4.45 5.49 -2.10
CA PHE A 16 4.74 4.05 -2.16
C PHE A 16 4.88 3.54 -0.74
N TRP A 17 3.91 2.74 -0.30
CA TRP A 17 3.88 2.20 1.04
C TRP A 17 4.18 0.71 1.04
N GLU A 18 5.30 0.34 1.68
CA GLU A 18 5.63 -1.04 2.00
C GLU A 18 4.74 -1.54 3.15
N VAL A 19 3.62 -2.19 2.83
CA VAL A 19 2.61 -2.63 3.82
C VAL A 19 2.97 -3.94 4.53
N THR A 20 3.96 -4.65 4.00
CA THR A 20 4.51 -5.90 4.54
C THR A 20 5.96 -6.08 4.12
N LYS A 21 6.75 -6.77 4.94
CA LYS A 21 8.09 -7.26 4.56
C LYS A 21 8.07 -8.69 3.99
N GLY A 22 6.94 -9.38 4.10
CA GLY A 22 6.79 -10.77 3.61
C GLY A 22 6.76 -10.83 2.09
N CYS A 23 7.45 -11.81 1.50
CA CYS A 23 7.40 -12.08 0.05
C CYS A 23 7.58 -13.56 -0.24
N ASN A 24 6.90 -14.06 -1.28
CA ASN A 24 7.11 -15.42 -1.79
C ASN A 24 8.31 -15.59 -2.72
N LEU A 25 8.97 -14.49 -3.13
CA LEU A 25 10.13 -14.51 -4.01
C LEU A 25 11.40 -13.99 -3.31
N ARG A 26 12.57 -14.28 -3.91
CA ARG A 26 13.89 -13.86 -3.44
C ARG A 26 14.72 -13.30 -4.60
N CYS A 27 14.28 -12.18 -5.17
CA CYS A 27 14.91 -11.60 -6.36
C CYS A 27 16.34 -11.13 -6.07
N MET A 28 17.28 -11.44 -6.96
CA MET A 28 18.72 -11.07 -6.81
C MET A 28 18.93 -9.56 -6.63
N HIS A 29 18.13 -8.75 -7.30
CA HIS A 29 18.21 -7.29 -7.29
C HIS A 29 17.25 -6.66 -6.27
N CYS A 30 16.63 -7.46 -5.38
CA CYS A 30 15.66 -6.95 -4.44
C CYS A 30 16.36 -6.04 -3.43
N ARG A 31 15.95 -4.76 -3.39
CA ARG A 31 16.35 -3.83 -2.32
C ARG A 31 15.84 -4.31 -0.95
N ALA A 32 14.68 -4.95 -0.93
CA ALA A 32 14.09 -5.47 0.30
C ALA A 32 14.72 -6.83 0.65
N THR A 33 15.24 -6.95 1.88
CA THR A 33 15.60 -8.24 2.49
C THR A 33 14.31 -8.99 2.84
N ALA A 34 13.56 -9.36 1.80
CA ALA A 34 12.23 -9.92 1.94
C ALA A 34 12.33 -11.29 2.63
N THR A 35 11.56 -11.45 3.70
CA THR A 35 11.50 -12.70 4.45
C THR A 35 10.38 -13.57 3.89
N GLN A 36 10.59 -14.89 3.85
CA GLN A 36 9.60 -15.84 3.33
C GLN A 36 8.33 -15.97 4.18
N LEU A 37 8.28 -15.32 5.34
CA LEU A 37 7.16 -15.35 6.26
C LEU A 37 6.53 -13.95 6.34
N SER A 38 5.21 -13.92 6.53
CA SER A 38 4.49 -12.75 7.01
C SER A 38 5.24 -12.19 8.21
N SER A 39 5.63 -10.93 8.15
CA SER A 39 6.50 -10.38 9.18
C SER A 39 5.65 -10.10 10.43
N PRO A 40 6.00 -10.65 11.61
CA PRO A 40 5.29 -10.36 12.86
C PRO A 40 5.41 -8.88 13.27
N THR A 41 6.28 -8.13 12.58
CA THR A 41 6.48 -6.69 12.78
C THR A 41 5.61 -5.81 11.87
N ASP A 42 4.81 -6.41 10.99
CA ASP A 42 3.91 -5.65 10.13
C ASP A 42 2.81 -4.99 10.95
N LEU A 43 2.35 -3.82 10.52
CA LEU A 43 1.26 -3.12 11.20
C LEU A 43 -0.01 -3.99 11.19
N SER A 44 -0.71 -4.03 12.33
CA SER A 44 -2.06 -4.60 12.37
C SER A 44 -2.99 -3.84 11.42
N THR A 45 -4.07 -4.50 10.98
CA THR A 45 -5.08 -3.89 10.10
C THR A 45 -5.57 -2.55 10.64
N SER A 46 -5.95 -2.49 11.93
CA SER A 46 -6.42 -1.26 12.58
C SER A 46 -5.40 -0.11 12.47
N LYS A 47 -4.11 -0.38 12.72
CA LYS A 47 -3.06 0.64 12.60
C LYS A 47 -2.87 1.07 11.15
N ALA A 48 -2.91 0.12 10.22
CA ALA A 48 -2.79 0.42 8.79
C ALA A 48 -3.95 1.30 8.28
N LEU A 49 -5.19 1.03 8.71
CA LEU A 49 -6.34 1.88 8.40
C LEU A 49 -6.15 3.30 8.97
N GLY A 50 -5.62 3.43 10.19
CA GLY A 50 -5.29 4.72 10.78
C GLY A 50 -4.24 5.52 10.00
N ILE A 51 -3.27 4.84 9.36
CA ILE A 51 -2.31 5.50 8.45
C ILE A 51 -3.03 6.01 7.20
N ILE A 52 -3.97 5.24 6.64
CA ILE A 52 -4.77 5.68 5.48
C ILE A 52 -5.58 6.94 5.83
N ASP A 53 -6.16 6.99 7.03
CA ASP A 53 -6.88 8.17 7.52
C ASP A 53 -5.97 9.40 7.60
N GLN A 54 -4.75 9.24 8.13
CA GLN A 54 -3.77 10.33 8.21
C GLN A 54 -3.34 10.82 6.81
N ILE A 55 -3.12 9.90 5.87
CA ILE A 55 -2.79 10.24 4.48
C ILE A 55 -3.93 11.06 3.86
N ALA A 56 -5.16 10.55 3.92
CA ALA A 56 -6.34 11.18 3.33
C ALA A 56 -6.68 12.54 3.96
N ALA A 57 -6.39 12.72 5.25
CA ALA A 57 -6.54 14.01 5.93
C ALA A 57 -5.47 15.04 5.53
N THR A 58 -4.30 14.58 5.06
CA THR A 58 -3.14 15.44 4.76
C THR A 58 -3.06 15.80 3.28
N CYS A 59 -3.34 14.85 2.39
CA CYS A 59 -3.21 15.01 0.93
C CYS A 59 -4.02 13.97 0.15
N ALA A 60 -4.09 14.10 -1.18
CA ALA A 60 -4.78 13.18 -2.08
C ALA A 60 -3.83 12.56 -3.14
N PRO A 61 -2.84 11.75 -2.73
CA PRO A 61 -1.88 11.13 -3.64
C PRO A 61 -2.50 9.92 -4.36
N ILE A 62 -1.76 9.37 -5.32
CA ILE A 62 -1.89 7.94 -5.64
C ILE A 62 -1.17 7.15 -4.54
N LEU A 63 -1.92 6.37 -3.79
CA LEU A 63 -1.41 5.44 -2.80
C LEU A 63 -1.06 4.11 -3.48
N VAL A 64 0.23 3.84 -3.61
CA VAL A 64 0.74 2.59 -4.17
C VAL A 64 1.03 1.62 -3.03
N LEU A 65 0.21 0.59 -2.91
CA LEU A 65 0.42 -0.50 -1.96
C LEU A 65 1.50 -1.44 -2.52
N SER A 66 2.59 -1.58 -1.77
CA SER A 66 3.82 -2.28 -2.15
C SER A 66 4.39 -3.04 -0.94
N GLY A 67 5.65 -3.47 -0.97
CA GLY A 67 6.33 -4.13 0.14
C GLY A 67 7.33 -5.18 -0.33
N GLY A 68 7.41 -6.28 0.42
CA GLY A 68 7.82 -7.55 -0.17
C GLY A 68 6.85 -7.92 -1.31
N GLU A 69 5.82 -8.69 -1.00
CA GLU A 69 4.69 -8.92 -1.92
C GLU A 69 3.39 -8.50 -1.22
N PRO A 70 2.68 -7.46 -1.69
CA PRO A 70 1.46 -7.03 -1.03
C PRO A 70 0.35 -8.09 -1.03
N LEU A 71 0.29 -8.98 -2.03
CA LEU A 71 -0.67 -10.11 -2.04
C LEU A 71 -0.36 -11.19 -0.99
N TYR A 72 0.79 -11.13 -0.30
CA TYR A 72 1.09 -12.00 0.83
C TYR A 72 0.40 -11.55 2.13
N ARG A 73 -0.08 -10.31 2.16
CA ARG A 73 -0.82 -9.75 3.28
C ARG A 73 -2.31 -10.02 3.10
N SER A 74 -2.92 -10.79 4.02
CA SER A 74 -4.29 -11.30 3.89
C SER A 74 -5.38 -10.23 3.84
N ASP A 75 -5.15 -9.05 4.43
CA ASP A 75 -6.08 -7.92 4.47
C ASP A 75 -5.78 -6.85 3.40
N ILE A 76 -4.93 -7.14 2.40
CA ILE A 76 -4.50 -6.13 1.41
C ILE A 76 -5.68 -5.47 0.67
N PHE A 77 -6.68 -6.25 0.27
CA PHE A 77 -7.85 -5.74 -0.44
C PHE A 77 -8.78 -4.94 0.49
N GLN A 78 -8.80 -5.24 1.78
CA GLN A 78 -9.49 -4.43 2.78
C GLN A 78 -8.85 -3.04 2.88
N LEU A 79 -7.51 -2.98 2.92
CA LEU A 79 -6.78 -1.71 2.92
C LEU A 79 -7.00 -0.92 1.63
N ALA A 80 -6.93 -1.58 0.47
CA ALA A 80 -7.17 -0.95 -0.83
C ALA A 80 -8.59 -0.38 -0.94
N ARG A 81 -9.60 -1.15 -0.49
CA ARG A 81 -10.99 -0.70 -0.46
C ARG A 81 -11.16 0.50 0.45
N TYR A 82 -10.65 0.44 1.68
CA TYR A 82 -10.75 1.54 2.64
C TYR A 82 -10.12 2.83 2.11
N ALA A 83 -8.92 2.75 1.51
CA ALA A 83 -8.29 3.91 0.88
C ALA A 83 -9.12 4.48 -0.28
N THR A 84 -9.71 3.62 -1.10
CA THR A 84 -10.61 4.05 -2.19
C THR A 84 -11.86 4.75 -1.64
N ASP A 85 -12.45 4.21 -0.56
CA ASP A 85 -13.61 4.82 0.12
C ASP A 85 -13.26 6.17 0.76
N LYS A 86 -11.98 6.42 1.05
CA LYS A 86 -11.43 7.71 1.49
C LYS A 86 -11.09 8.66 0.33
N ASN A 87 -11.52 8.35 -0.89
CA ASN A 87 -11.25 9.11 -2.13
C ASN A 87 -9.77 9.14 -2.56
N LEU A 88 -8.93 8.21 -2.06
CA LEU A 88 -7.57 8.05 -2.57
C LEU A 88 -7.59 7.21 -3.86
N ARG A 89 -6.72 7.56 -4.81
CA ARG A 89 -6.42 6.68 -5.95
C ARG A 89 -5.49 5.59 -5.47
N VAL A 90 -5.85 4.32 -5.66
CA VAL A 90 -5.04 3.19 -5.18
C VAL A 90 -4.45 2.44 -6.36
N ALA A 91 -3.17 2.09 -6.26
CA ALA A 91 -2.49 1.17 -7.16
C ALA A 91 -1.81 0.07 -6.35
N LEU A 92 -1.57 -1.08 -6.99
CA LEU A 92 -0.91 -2.23 -6.39
C LEU A 92 0.39 -2.52 -7.15
N ALA A 93 1.52 -2.52 -6.45
CA ALA A 93 2.81 -2.93 -7.00
C ALA A 93 3.11 -4.36 -6.53
N THR A 94 2.83 -5.34 -7.40
CA THR A 94 2.90 -6.78 -7.09
C THR A 94 3.78 -7.52 -8.11
N ASN A 95 4.37 -8.63 -7.68
CA ASN A 95 5.02 -9.60 -8.56
C ASN A 95 4.02 -10.43 -9.40
N GLY A 96 2.72 -10.35 -9.09
CA GLY A 96 1.64 -10.92 -9.90
C GLY A 96 1.39 -12.42 -9.71
N THR A 97 2.28 -13.15 -9.01
CA THR A 97 2.21 -14.62 -8.90
C THR A 97 1.02 -15.15 -8.07
N LEU A 98 0.31 -14.26 -7.37
CA LEU A 98 -0.80 -14.59 -6.48
C LEU A 98 -2.13 -13.96 -6.91
N VAL A 99 -2.20 -13.36 -8.11
CA VAL A 99 -3.40 -12.63 -8.58
C VAL A 99 -4.62 -13.53 -8.75
N THR A 100 -4.41 -14.80 -9.09
CA THR A 100 -5.48 -15.79 -9.34
C THR A 100 -5.71 -16.74 -8.17
N LYS A 101 -5.09 -16.48 -7.01
CA LYS A 101 -5.15 -17.36 -5.85
C LYS A 101 -6.35 -17.07 -4.97
#